data_AF-A0A959T0J9-F1
#
_entry.id   AF-A0A959T0J9-F1
#
_cell.length_a   1.000
_cell.length_b   1.000
_cell.length_c   1.000
_cell.angle_alpha   90.00
_cell.angle_beta   90.00
_cell.angle_gamma   90.00
#
_symmetry.space_group_name_H-M   'P 1'
#
loop_
_entity.id
_entity.type
_entity.pdbx_description
1 polymer ?
#
loop_
_entity_poly.entity_id
_entity_poly.type
_entity_poly.pdbx_seq_one_letter_code
_entity_poly.pdbx_strand_id
1 'polypeptide(L)'
;DGLRRIARRVHGFTVKVANIARDLGYTVLNPSFFDTISLRLPPGVTDAVVRRATQTRRINLRHVEEGVIALSLDETVRQQDVTDLAAALAEACGKPAPFLEDLEQPAAQLGGQERSSEFLTHPVFHLYRSETELMRYLKRLENRDLSLVHGMIPLGSCTMKLNAASTLLPLSWPEFADIHPFAPVEQAAGYQLVFEELSEMLAQVTGFSAVSLQPNSGAQGEYAGLLTIRAYHLARGDEQRNIALIPSSAHGTNPASAVMAGMQVVVVKCDELGNVDVEDLRAKAAQHADRLSCLMVTYPSTHGVYEEAIREITGIVHEHGGLVYMDGANMNAQVGLTSPG
;
A
#
# COMPACT_ATOMS: atom_id res chain seq x y z
N ASP A 1 -1.40 -16.12 25.51
CA ASP A 1 -2.74 -16.76 25.52
C ASP A 1 -3.78 -16.11 24.63
N GLY A 2 -4.03 -14.80 24.73
CA GLY A 2 -5.03 -14.12 23.89
C GLY A 2 -4.92 -14.39 22.38
N LEU A 3 -3.73 -14.23 21.80
CA LEU A 3 -3.47 -14.54 20.39
C LEU A 3 -3.73 -16.03 20.03
N ARG A 4 -3.40 -16.96 20.93
CA ARG A 4 -3.69 -18.40 20.71
C ARG A 4 -5.20 -18.64 20.68
N ARG A 5 -5.95 -17.98 21.57
CA ARG A 5 -7.42 -18.07 21.63
C ARG A 5 -8.06 -17.52 20.35
N ILE A 6 -7.61 -16.35 19.88
CA ILE A 6 -8.07 -15.75 18.61
C ILE A 6 -7.80 -16.71 17.45
N ALA A 7 -6.54 -17.14 17.29
CA ALA A 7 -6.14 -18.01 16.19
C ALA A 7 -6.90 -19.35 16.18
N ARG A 8 -7.09 -19.99 17.34
CA ARG A 8 -7.86 -21.22 17.46
C ARG A 8 -9.33 -21.01 17.10
N ARG A 9 -9.93 -19.89 17.54
CA ARG A 9 -11.32 -19.55 17.23
C ARG A 9 -11.54 -19.37 15.73
N VAL A 10 -10.67 -18.59 15.06
CA VAL A 10 -10.72 -18.40 13.61
C VAL A 10 -10.59 -19.73 12.89
N HIS A 11 -9.54 -20.50 13.21
CA HIS A 11 -9.31 -21.81 12.60
C HIS A 11 -10.50 -22.76 12.77
N GLY A 12 -11.05 -22.83 13.98
CA GLY A 12 -12.17 -23.70 14.28
C GLY A 12 -13.45 -23.33 13.51
N PHE A 13 -13.73 -22.04 13.31
CA PHE A 13 -14.81 -21.62 12.41
C PHE A 13 -14.55 -22.03 10.96
N THR A 14 -13.32 -21.86 10.48
CA THR A 14 -12.94 -22.27 9.12
C THR A 14 -13.12 -23.77 8.93
N VAL A 15 -12.76 -24.60 9.93
CA VAL A 15 -12.99 -26.05 9.90
C VAL A 15 -14.48 -26.39 9.85
N LYS A 16 -15.32 -25.68 10.63
CA LYS A 16 -16.77 -25.86 10.56
C LYS A 16 -17.31 -25.52 9.17
N VAL A 17 -16.93 -24.38 8.60
CA VAL A 17 -17.34 -23.99 7.24
C VAL A 17 -16.88 -25.02 6.22
N ALA A 18 -15.66 -25.55 6.34
CA ALA A 18 -15.15 -26.59 5.44
C ALA A 18 -15.97 -27.89 5.52
N ASN A 19 -16.38 -28.31 6.72
CA ASN A 19 -17.22 -29.49 6.90
C ASN A 19 -18.62 -29.28 6.31
N ILE A 20 -19.25 -28.14 6.60
CA ILE A 20 -20.55 -27.77 6.02
C ILE A 20 -20.47 -27.75 4.48
N ALA A 21 -19.42 -27.16 3.93
CA ALA A 21 -19.22 -27.10 2.48
C ALA A 21 -19.14 -28.52 1.87
N ARG A 22 -18.44 -29.46 2.52
CA ARG A 22 -18.39 -30.87 2.10
C ARG A 22 -19.77 -31.52 2.12
N ASP A 23 -20.55 -31.32 3.19
CA ASP A 23 -21.91 -31.87 3.31
C ASP A 23 -22.86 -31.30 2.25
N LEU A 24 -22.64 -30.03 1.88
CA LEU A 24 -23.34 -29.38 0.78
C LEU A 24 -22.85 -29.81 -0.61
N GLY A 25 -21.80 -30.64 -0.70
CA GLY A 25 -21.30 -31.22 -1.95
C GLY A 25 -20.19 -30.42 -2.63
N TYR A 26 -19.66 -29.38 -1.97
CA TYR A 26 -18.47 -28.69 -2.43
C TYR A 26 -17.23 -29.55 -2.16
N THR A 27 -16.23 -29.47 -3.04
CA THR A 27 -14.94 -30.12 -2.79
C THR A 27 -13.96 -29.12 -2.20
N VAL A 28 -13.55 -29.33 -0.95
CA VAL A 28 -12.47 -28.55 -0.31
C VAL A 28 -11.14 -28.98 -0.92
N LEU A 29 -10.46 -28.07 -1.61
CA LEU A 29 -9.23 -28.37 -2.35
C LEU A 29 -7.97 -28.39 -1.47
N ASN A 30 -8.01 -27.71 -0.32
CA ASN A 30 -6.87 -27.62 0.58
C ASN A 30 -6.78 -28.89 1.47
N PRO A 31 -5.63 -29.60 1.48
CA PRO A 31 -5.42 -30.72 2.40
C PRO A 31 -5.25 -30.25 3.85
N SER A 32 -4.75 -29.04 4.07
CA SER A 32 -4.60 -28.39 5.36
C SER A 32 -4.73 -26.88 5.19
N PHE A 33 -5.25 -26.19 6.22
CA PHE A 33 -5.52 -24.75 6.18
C PHE A 33 -5.56 -24.16 7.59
N PHE A 34 -5.36 -22.85 7.67
CA PHE A 34 -5.58 -22.08 8.89
C PHE A 34 -6.98 -21.44 8.86
N ASP A 35 -7.12 -20.31 8.17
CA ASP A 35 -8.34 -19.49 8.10
C ASP A 35 -8.99 -19.47 6.71
N THR A 36 -8.27 -19.97 5.70
CA THR A 36 -8.60 -19.82 4.29
C THR A 36 -8.80 -21.18 3.61
N ILE A 37 -9.91 -21.35 2.89
CA ILE A 37 -10.21 -22.54 2.10
C ILE A 37 -10.64 -22.18 0.68
N SER A 38 -10.28 -23.04 -0.26
CA SER A 38 -10.72 -23.05 -1.65
C SER A 38 -11.71 -24.18 -1.86
N LEU A 39 -12.85 -23.86 -2.44
CA LEU A 39 -13.97 -24.75 -2.68
C LEU A 39 -14.20 -24.85 -4.18
N ARG A 40 -14.17 -26.07 -4.71
CA ARG A 40 -14.70 -26.36 -6.04
C ARG A 40 -16.22 -26.51 -5.95
N LEU A 41 -16.91 -25.81 -6.84
CA LEU A 41 -18.36 -25.78 -6.90
C LEU A 41 -18.93 -27.18 -7.26
N PRO A 42 -20.10 -27.56 -6.71
CA PRO A 42 -20.80 -28.76 -7.13
C PRO A 42 -21.20 -28.70 -8.62
N PRO A 43 -21.36 -29.85 -9.30
CA PRO A 43 -21.86 -29.88 -10.68
C PRO A 43 -23.17 -29.10 -10.84
N GLY A 44 -23.25 -28.23 -11.85
CA GLY A 44 -24.43 -27.41 -12.13
C GLY A 44 -24.51 -26.09 -11.35
N VAL A 45 -23.61 -25.84 -10.40
CA VAL A 45 -23.50 -24.56 -9.69
C VAL A 45 -22.46 -23.69 -10.39
N THR A 46 -22.78 -22.42 -10.63
CA THR A 46 -21.88 -21.45 -11.27
C THR A 46 -21.45 -20.36 -10.30
N ASP A 47 -20.33 -19.70 -10.61
CA ASP A 47 -19.83 -18.54 -9.87
C ASP A 47 -20.89 -17.43 -9.71
N ALA A 48 -21.71 -17.21 -10.74
CA ALA A 48 -22.76 -16.20 -10.72
C ALA A 48 -23.86 -16.52 -9.68
N VAL A 49 -24.23 -17.80 -9.55
CA VAL A 49 -25.22 -18.26 -8.56
C VAL A 49 -24.68 -18.09 -7.15
N VAL A 50 -23.42 -18.49 -6.91
CA VAL A 50 -22.76 -18.30 -5.60
C VAL A 50 -22.68 -16.81 -5.26
N ARG A 51 -22.19 -15.98 -6.18
CA ARG A 51 -22.07 -14.53 -5.99
C ARG A 51 -23.41 -13.91 -5.62
N ARG A 52 -24.49 -14.27 -6.32
CA ARG A 52 -25.84 -13.78 -6.01
C ARG A 52 -26.26 -14.18 -4.60
N ALA A 53 -26.05 -15.45 -4.21
CA ALA A 53 -26.42 -15.94 -2.90
C ALA A 53 -25.64 -15.23 -1.77
N THR A 54 -24.37 -14.91 -1.96
CA THR A 54 -23.55 -14.22 -0.96
C THR A 54 -23.82 -12.70 -0.92
N GLN A 55 -24.11 -12.08 -2.07
CA GLN A 55 -24.40 -10.65 -2.16
C GLN A 55 -25.67 -10.24 -1.40
N THR A 56 -26.71 -11.07 -1.39
CA THR A 56 -27.93 -10.81 -0.60
C THR A 56 -27.65 -10.71 0.90
N ARG A 57 -26.53 -11.29 1.35
CA ARG A 57 -26.03 -11.28 2.73
C ARG A 57 -24.82 -10.36 2.93
N ARG A 58 -24.46 -9.57 1.91
CA ARG A 58 -23.32 -8.64 1.92
C ARG A 58 -21.97 -9.33 2.19
N ILE A 59 -21.80 -10.55 1.70
CA ILE A 59 -20.56 -11.32 1.79
C ILE A 59 -19.83 -11.29 0.45
N ASN A 60 -18.56 -10.87 0.46
CA ASN A 60 -17.66 -10.97 -0.67
C ASN A 60 -16.80 -12.23 -0.55
N LEU A 61 -16.70 -13.00 -1.63
CA LEU A 61 -15.80 -14.14 -1.75
C LEU A 61 -14.78 -13.89 -2.87
N ARG A 62 -13.63 -14.56 -2.79
CA ARG A 62 -12.64 -14.53 -3.86
C ARG A 62 -13.01 -15.58 -4.91
N HIS A 63 -13.30 -15.15 -6.13
CA HIS A 63 -13.46 -16.06 -7.27
C HIS A 63 -12.09 -16.26 -7.91
N VAL A 64 -11.54 -17.48 -7.80
CA VAL A 64 -10.15 -17.76 -8.18
C VAL A 64 -10.04 -18.07 -9.67
N GLU A 65 -10.90 -18.97 -10.13
CA GLU A 65 -11.05 -19.41 -11.52
C GLU A 65 -12.47 -19.97 -11.68
N GLU A 66 -12.86 -20.34 -12.90
CA GLU A 66 -14.18 -20.91 -13.18
C GLU A 66 -14.45 -22.14 -12.31
N GLY A 67 -15.54 -22.11 -11.54
CA GLY A 67 -15.93 -23.22 -10.67
C GLY A 67 -15.10 -23.35 -9.39
N VAL A 68 -14.25 -22.38 -9.05
CA VAL A 68 -13.46 -22.37 -7.80
C VAL A 68 -13.55 -21.03 -7.09
N ILE A 69 -14.08 -21.07 -5.87
CA ILE A 69 -14.13 -19.93 -4.95
C ILE A 69 -13.16 -20.13 -3.79
N ALA A 70 -12.71 -19.06 -3.17
CA ALA A 70 -11.95 -19.06 -1.93
C ALA A 70 -12.58 -18.10 -0.92
N LEU A 71 -12.52 -18.50 0.35
CA LEU A 71 -12.98 -17.72 1.49
C LEU A 71 -11.91 -17.71 2.57
N SER A 72 -11.75 -16.57 3.24
CA SER A 72 -10.85 -16.36 4.37
C SER A 72 -11.68 -15.81 5.52
N LEU A 73 -11.64 -16.47 6.67
CA LEU A 73 -12.29 -15.98 7.89
C LEU A 73 -11.27 -15.21 8.73
N ASP A 74 -11.76 -14.36 9.63
CA ASP A 74 -10.90 -13.55 10.49
C ASP A 74 -11.47 -13.43 11.91
N GLU A 75 -10.83 -12.61 12.74
CA GLU A 75 -11.20 -12.42 14.15
C GLU A 75 -12.63 -11.89 14.34
N THR A 76 -13.15 -11.11 13.37
CA THR A 76 -14.46 -10.45 13.47
C THR A 76 -15.60 -11.44 13.33
N VAL A 77 -15.37 -12.57 12.64
CA VAL A 77 -16.37 -13.60 12.34
C VAL A 77 -17.00 -14.13 13.63
N ARG A 78 -18.33 -14.11 13.66
CA ARG A 78 -19.20 -14.62 14.72
C ARG A 78 -19.95 -15.84 14.19
N GLN A 79 -20.65 -16.51 15.12
CA GLN A 79 -21.49 -17.66 14.78
C GLN A 79 -22.56 -17.31 13.73
N GLN A 80 -23.13 -16.09 13.79
CA GLN A 80 -24.12 -15.63 12.81
C GLN A 80 -23.51 -15.53 11.40
N ASP A 81 -22.29 -15.01 11.27
CA ASP A 81 -21.63 -14.88 9.96
C ASP A 81 -21.36 -16.26 9.33
N VAL A 82 -21.00 -17.25 10.16
CA VAL A 82 -20.87 -18.65 9.72
C VAL A 82 -22.21 -19.21 9.27
N THR A 83 -23.30 -18.91 9.99
CA THR A 83 -24.67 -19.30 9.59
C THR A 83 -25.07 -18.66 8.27
N ASP A 84 -24.80 -17.36 8.09
CA ASP A 84 -25.14 -16.62 6.87
C ASP A 84 -24.36 -17.14 5.66
N LEU A 85 -23.06 -17.41 5.84
CA LEU A 85 -22.22 -18.02 4.81
C LEU A 85 -22.70 -19.44 4.46
N ALA A 86 -23.01 -20.27 5.46
CA ALA A 86 -23.53 -21.61 5.24
C ALA A 86 -24.87 -21.59 4.48
N ALA A 87 -25.77 -20.67 4.84
CA ALA A 87 -27.03 -20.48 4.16
C ALA A 87 -26.84 -20.02 2.70
N ALA A 88 -25.86 -19.13 2.42
CA ALA A 88 -25.53 -18.73 1.05
C ALA A 88 -25.02 -19.90 0.20
N LEU A 89 -24.13 -20.72 0.75
CA LEU A 89 -23.62 -21.91 0.06
C LEU A 89 -24.73 -22.95 -0.18
N ALA A 90 -25.63 -23.15 0.79
CA ALA A 90 -26.77 -24.04 0.63
C ALA A 90 -27.75 -23.57 -0.45
N GLU A 91 -28.10 -22.27 -0.43
CA GLU A 91 -28.93 -21.62 -1.44
C GLU A 91 -28.34 -21.79 -2.84
N ALA A 92 -27.02 -21.58 -2.99
CA ALA A 92 -26.34 -21.68 -4.28
C ALA A 92 -26.37 -23.08 -4.90
N CYS A 93 -26.48 -24.14 -4.07
CA CYS A 93 -26.65 -25.52 -4.53
C CYS A 93 -28.10 -26.04 -4.45
N GLY A 94 -29.07 -25.16 -4.19
CA GLY A 94 -30.49 -25.53 -4.11
C GLY A 94 -30.83 -26.45 -2.93
N LYS A 95 -30.03 -26.42 -1.87
CA LYS A 95 -30.20 -27.22 -0.66
C LYS A 95 -30.80 -26.38 0.48
N PRO A 96 -31.52 -27.01 1.44
CA PRO A 96 -31.98 -26.31 2.62
C PRO A 96 -30.80 -25.80 3.46
N ALA A 97 -30.98 -24.66 4.12
CA ALA A 97 -29.97 -24.13 5.03
C ALA A 97 -29.68 -25.15 6.15
N PRO A 98 -28.41 -25.45 6.44
CA PRO A 98 -28.07 -26.39 7.49
C PRO A 98 -28.37 -25.80 8.86
N PHE A 99 -28.83 -26.64 9.80
CA PHE A 99 -28.87 -26.27 11.22
C PHE A 99 -27.45 -26.33 11.78
N LEU A 100 -27.00 -25.25 12.43
CA LEU A 100 -25.67 -25.15 12.99
C LEU A 100 -25.76 -25.03 14.51
N GLU A 101 -25.30 -26.07 15.22
CA GLU A 101 -25.08 -25.97 16.66
C GLU A 101 -24.06 -24.88 16.99
N ASP A 102 -24.26 -24.16 18.09
CA ASP A 102 -23.35 -23.11 18.52
C ASP A 102 -22.00 -23.69 18.92
N LEU A 103 -20.93 -23.08 18.40
CA LEU A 103 -19.58 -23.40 18.82
C LEU A 103 -19.19 -22.50 19.98
N GLU A 104 -19.39 -22.96 21.22
CA GLU A 104 -18.90 -22.23 22.39
C GLU A 104 -17.37 -22.07 22.37
N GLN A 105 -16.65 -23.10 21.88
CA GLN A 105 -15.22 -23.03 21.57
C GLN A 105 -14.88 -23.95 20.38
N PRO A 106 -14.66 -23.40 19.18
CA PRO A 106 -14.30 -24.24 18.06
C PRO A 106 -12.82 -24.61 18.17
N ALA A 107 -12.57 -25.79 18.72
CA ALA A 107 -11.25 -26.40 18.77
C ALA A 107 -11.15 -27.45 17.66
N ALA A 108 -10.22 -27.26 16.73
CA ALA A 108 -9.89 -28.24 15.70
C ALA A 108 -8.41 -28.61 15.80
N GLN A 109 -8.10 -29.88 15.53
CA GLN A 109 -6.72 -30.38 15.48
C GLN A 109 -6.05 -29.94 14.17
N LEU A 110 -4.78 -29.55 14.23
CA LEU A 110 -4.01 -29.04 13.08
C LEU A 110 -3.27 -30.17 12.33
N GLY A 111 -3.61 -31.43 12.62
CA GLY A 111 -3.10 -32.59 11.90
C GLY A 111 -1.58 -32.77 12.02
N GLY A 112 -0.99 -32.47 13.18
CA GLY A 112 0.45 -32.63 13.43
C GLY A 112 1.31 -31.40 13.08
N GLN A 113 0.69 -30.30 12.65
CA GLN A 113 1.36 -29.02 12.38
C GLN A 113 1.24 -28.03 13.55
N GLU A 114 0.95 -28.51 14.75
CA GLU A 114 0.86 -27.68 15.94
C GLU A 114 2.21 -27.04 16.28
N ARG A 115 2.25 -25.71 16.39
CA ARG A 115 3.42 -25.02 16.92
C ARG A 115 3.67 -25.43 18.37
N SER A 116 4.84 -26.03 18.63
CA SER A 116 5.29 -26.44 19.97
C SER A 116 6.14 -25.39 20.68
N SER A 117 6.80 -24.48 19.95
CA SER A 117 7.67 -23.46 20.53
C SER A 117 6.90 -22.37 21.27
N GLU A 118 7.47 -21.91 22.39
CA GLU A 118 6.99 -20.73 23.09
C GLU A 118 7.23 -19.45 22.27
N PHE A 119 6.45 -18.41 22.57
CA PHE A 119 6.57 -17.10 21.93
C PHE A 119 6.06 -16.01 22.88
N LEU A 120 6.54 -14.78 22.64
CA LEU A 120 6.23 -13.61 23.48
C LEU A 120 6.57 -13.85 24.96
N THR A 121 7.66 -14.58 25.24
CA THR A 121 8.08 -14.94 26.61
C THR A 121 8.64 -13.77 27.41
N HIS A 122 8.99 -12.66 26.75
CA HIS A 122 9.48 -11.46 27.42
C HIS A 122 8.38 -10.87 28.33
N PRO A 123 8.69 -10.46 29.58
CA PRO A 123 7.69 -10.00 30.54
C PRO A 123 6.74 -8.91 30.03
N VAL A 124 7.21 -8.05 29.12
CA VAL A 124 6.39 -6.96 28.52
C VAL A 124 5.06 -7.44 27.95
N PHE A 125 5.00 -8.66 27.41
CA PHE A 125 3.78 -9.22 26.82
C PHE A 125 2.81 -9.80 27.86
N HIS A 126 3.19 -9.82 29.13
CA HIS A 126 2.42 -10.37 30.25
C HIS A 126 2.03 -9.33 31.31
N LEU A 127 2.70 -8.18 31.35
CA LEU A 127 2.52 -7.15 32.38
C LEU A 127 1.29 -6.23 32.18
N TYR A 128 0.82 -6.04 30.95
CA TYR A 128 -0.22 -5.06 30.63
C TYR A 128 -1.45 -5.75 30.03
N ARG A 129 -2.22 -6.42 30.88
CA ARG A 129 -3.37 -7.26 30.45
C ARG A 129 -4.72 -6.59 30.63
N SER A 130 -4.82 -5.66 31.58
CA SER A 130 -6.01 -4.81 31.73
C SER A 130 -5.89 -3.55 30.87
N GLU A 131 -7.05 -2.99 30.51
CA GLU A 131 -7.12 -1.72 29.79
C GLU A 131 -6.39 -0.60 30.57
N THR A 132 -6.58 -0.52 31.89
CA THR A 132 -5.91 0.48 32.73
C THR A 132 -4.39 0.36 32.71
N GLU A 133 -3.85 -0.85 32.79
CA GLU A 133 -2.40 -1.08 32.74
C GLU A 133 -1.84 -0.71 31.36
N LEU A 134 -2.53 -1.09 30.29
CA LEU A 134 -2.12 -0.77 28.92
C LEU A 134 -2.15 0.75 28.69
N MET A 135 -3.20 1.45 29.12
CA MET A 135 -3.29 2.91 29.02
C MET A 135 -2.15 3.61 29.77
N ARG A 136 -1.82 3.14 30.98
CA ARG A 136 -0.66 3.68 31.75
C ARG A 136 0.67 3.37 31.08
N TYR A 137 0.80 2.21 30.44
CA TYR A 137 2.01 1.85 29.71
C TYR A 137 2.20 2.73 28.47
N LEU A 138 1.15 2.87 27.64
CA LEU A 138 1.15 3.73 26.46
C LEU A 138 1.47 5.18 26.83
N LYS A 139 0.79 5.74 27.84
CA LYS A 139 1.04 7.13 28.28
C LYS A 139 2.47 7.34 28.79
N ARG A 140 3.07 6.32 29.42
CA ARG A 140 4.45 6.38 29.89
C ARG A 140 5.45 6.40 28.73
N LEU A 141 5.18 5.65 27.66
CA LEU A 141 6.00 5.69 26.45
C LEU A 141 5.83 7.01 25.72
N GLU A 142 4.59 7.46 25.52
CA GLU A 142 4.26 8.74 24.89
C GLU A 142 4.98 9.92 25.58
N ASN A 143 5.01 9.96 26.91
CA ASN A 143 5.67 11.02 27.66
C ASN A 143 7.22 11.01 27.56
N ARG A 144 7.84 9.99 26.96
CA ARG A 144 9.29 9.96 26.70
C ARG A 144 9.64 10.57 25.35
N ASP A 145 8.66 10.76 24.48
CA ASP A 145 8.87 11.16 23.10
C ASP A 145 8.52 12.65 22.91
N LEU A 146 9.50 13.44 22.49
CA LEU A 146 9.25 14.81 22.07
C LEU A 146 8.46 14.79 20.74
N SER A 147 7.25 15.35 20.79
CA SER A 147 6.36 15.48 19.62
C SER A 147 5.81 16.90 19.48
N LEU A 148 5.05 17.16 18.41
CA LEU A 148 4.47 18.48 18.10
C LEU A 148 3.49 19.02 19.15
N VAL A 149 3.06 18.21 20.13
CA VAL A 149 2.26 18.70 21.26
C VAL A 149 3.08 19.52 22.26
N HIS A 150 4.41 19.44 22.21
CA HIS A 150 5.32 20.13 23.13
C HIS A 150 5.85 21.44 22.55
N GLY A 151 6.13 21.47 21.25
CA GLY A 151 6.72 22.64 20.60
C GLY A 151 7.19 22.35 19.18
N MET A 152 7.86 23.34 18.59
CA MET A 152 8.40 23.25 17.23
C MET A 152 9.49 22.19 17.12
N ILE A 153 9.41 21.35 16.09
CA ILE A 153 10.45 20.38 15.69
C ILE A 153 10.96 20.78 14.30
N PRO A 154 12.00 21.63 14.18
CA PRO A 154 12.42 22.24 12.93
C PRO A 154 13.35 21.34 12.12
N LEU A 155 12.89 20.13 11.78
CA LEU A 155 13.64 19.21 10.93
C LEU A 155 13.53 19.65 9.45
N GLY A 156 14.65 20.09 8.87
CA GLY A 156 14.74 20.43 7.45
C GLY A 156 14.34 19.24 6.58
N SER A 157 13.71 19.53 5.43
CA SER A 157 13.16 18.52 4.49
C SER A 157 11.99 17.66 5.02
N CYS A 158 11.64 17.73 6.32
CA CYS A 158 10.55 16.94 6.89
C CYS A 158 9.17 17.64 6.91
N THR A 159 9.13 18.97 6.76
CA THR A 159 7.90 19.77 6.77
C THR A 159 6.96 19.44 7.96
N MET A 160 7.48 19.60 9.19
CA MET A 160 6.74 19.33 10.44
C MET A 160 5.63 20.37 10.69
N LYS A 161 4.55 20.32 9.90
CA LYS A 161 3.38 21.21 9.95
C LYS A 161 2.28 20.65 10.86
N LEU A 162 1.22 21.43 11.04
CA LEU A 162 0.03 21.00 11.76
C LEU A 162 -0.62 19.77 11.09
N ASN A 163 -0.82 18.72 11.87
CA ASN A 163 -1.73 17.62 11.54
C ASN A 163 -3.08 17.92 12.23
N ALA A 164 -3.99 18.62 11.52
CA ALA A 164 -5.22 19.12 12.13
C ALA A 164 -6.15 17.97 12.54
N ALA A 165 -6.81 18.09 13.69
CA ALA A 165 -7.73 17.05 14.17
C ALA A 165 -8.83 16.76 13.13
N SER A 166 -9.39 17.79 12.50
CA SER A 166 -10.39 17.65 11.43
C SER A 166 -9.92 16.83 10.24
N THR A 167 -8.62 16.84 9.91
CA THR A 167 -8.06 16.04 8.80
C THR A 167 -7.72 14.60 9.21
N LEU A 168 -7.61 14.32 10.50
CA LEU A 168 -7.28 12.99 11.03
C LEU A 168 -8.53 12.17 11.40
N LEU A 169 -9.62 12.84 11.78
CA LEU A 169 -10.87 12.19 12.19
C LEU A 169 -11.43 11.18 11.17
N PRO A 170 -11.44 11.46 9.84
CA PRO A 170 -11.99 10.51 8.88
C PRO A 170 -11.23 9.18 8.76
N LEU A 171 -9.97 9.13 9.20
CA LEU A 171 -9.13 7.93 9.07
C LEU A 171 -9.64 6.73 9.89
N SER A 172 -10.49 6.97 10.88
CA SER A 172 -11.11 5.92 11.72
C SER A 172 -12.58 5.68 11.41
N TRP A 173 -13.15 6.31 10.38
CA TRP A 173 -14.52 6.04 9.96
C TRP A 173 -14.57 4.66 9.28
N PRO A 174 -15.53 3.77 9.62
CA PRO A 174 -15.64 2.45 9.00
C PRO A 174 -15.72 2.51 7.47
N GLU A 175 -16.34 3.55 6.91
CA GLU A 175 -16.44 3.78 5.46
C GLU A 175 -15.07 3.95 4.78
N PHE A 176 -14.03 4.31 5.53
CA PHE A 176 -12.63 4.33 5.08
C PHE A 176 -11.84 3.13 5.63
N ALA A 177 -11.89 2.91 6.94
CA ALA A 177 -11.02 1.95 7.63
C ALA A 177 -11.37 0.47 7.37
N ASP A 178 -12.64 0.15 7.12
CA ASP A 178 -13.16 -1.23 7.13
C ASP A 178 -13.52 -1.74 5.71
N ILE A 179 -12.96 -1.13 4.65
CA ILE A 179 -13.12 -1.60 3.27
C ILE A 179 -11.92 -2.46 2.86
N HIS A 180 -12.18 -3.70 2.47
CA HIS A 180 -11.13 -4.57 1.92
C HIS A 180 -10.60 -3.99 0.59
N PRO A 181 -9.27 -3.89 0.37
CA PRO A 181 -8.69 -3.21 -0.80
C PRO A 181 -9.03 -3.86 -2.15
N PHE A 182 -9.47 -5.12 -2.13
CA PHE A 182 -9.95 -5.86 -3.32
C PHE A 182 -11.48 -6.06 -3.34
N ALA A 183 -12.23 -5.25 -2.57
CA ALA A 183 -13.68 -5.22 -2.69
C ALA A 183 -14.09 -4.82 -4.13
N PRO A 184 -15.25 -5.30 -4.63
CA PRO A 184 -15.80 -4.80 -5.88
C PRO A 184 -15.90 -3.27 -5.90
N VAL A 185 -15.53 -2.66 -7.04
CA VAL A 185 -15.38 -1.19 -7.16
C VAL A 185 -16.69 -0.46 -6.80
N GLU A 186 -17.84 -1.06 -7.10
CA GLU A 186 -19.16 -0.52 -6.75
C GLU A 186 -19.38 -0.36 -5.24
N GLN A 187 -18.65 -1.10 -4.40
CA GLN A 187 -18.70 -0.99 -2.93
C GLN A 187 -17.75 0.10 -2.40
N ALA A 188 -16.86 0.62 -3.26
CA ALA A 188 -15.86 1.63 -2.94
C ALA A 188 -16.07 2.93 -3.74
N ALA A 189 -17.30 3.24 -4.15
CA ALA A 189 -17.62 4.44 -4.94
C ALA A 189 -17.22 5.75 -4.23
N GLY A 190 -17.34 5.81 -2.89
CA GLY A 190 -16.86 6.96 -2.11
C GLY A 190 -15.34 7.15 -2.19
N TYR A 191 -14.58 6.06 -2.22
CA TYR A 191 -13.13 6.11 -2.45
C TYR A 191 -12.80 6.59 -3.86
N GLN A 192 -13.55 6.18 -4.88
CA GLN A 192 -13.34 6.64 -6.26
C GLN A 192 -13.47 8.16 -6.36
N LEU A 193 -14.53 8.73 -5.75
CA LEU A 193 -14.69 10.19 -5.70
C LEU A 193 -13.49 10.89 -5.03
N VAL A 194 -13.04 10.38 -3.88
CA VAL A 194 -11.87 10.93 -3.18
C VAL A 194 -10.60 10.84 -4.05
N PHE A 195 -10.40 9.73 -4.76
CA PHE A 195 -9.23 9.57 -5.63
C PHE A 195 -9.28 10.51 -6.82
N GLU A 196 -10.44 10.69 -7.44
CA GLU A 196 -10.65 11.61 -8.56
C GLU A 196 -10.36 13.05 -8.13
N GLU A 197 -11.05 13.55 -7.10
CA GLU A 197 -10.90 14.92 -6.61
C GLU A 197 -9.45 15.20 -6.15
N LEU A 198 -8.84 14.27 -5.40
CA LEU A 198 -7.45 14.43 -4.95
C LEU A 198 -6.48 14.44 -6.13
N SER A 199 -6.67 13.56 -7.11
CA SER A 199 -5.80 13.50 -8.28
C SER A 199 -5.90 14.76 -9.14
N GLU A 200 -7.11 15.30 -9.31
CA GLU A 200 -7.34 16.57 -10.01
C GLU A 200 -6.67 17.75 -9.29
N MET A 201 -6.86 17.86 -7.97
CA MET A 201 -6.22 18.89 -7.17
C MET A 201 -4.68 18.80 -7.23
N LEU A 202 -4.12 17.60 -7.13
CA LEU A 202 -2.68 17.38 -7.22
C LEU A 202 -2.14 17.67 -8.62
N ALA A 203 -2.85 17.27 -9.68
CA ALA A 203 -2.50 17.59 -11.06
C ALA A 203 -2.48 19.11 -11.27
N GLN A 204 -3.48 19.83 -10.78
CA GLN A 204 -3.54 21.28 -10.87
C GLN A 204 -2.40 21.96 -10.12
N VAL A 205 -2.10 21.53 -8.88
CA VAL A 205 -1.01 22.10 -8.07
C VAL A 205 0.36 21.84 -8.68
N THR A 206 0.53 20.68 -9.33
CA THR A 206 1.83 20.27 -9.87
C THR A 206 2.04 20.67 -11.33
N GLY A 207 0.98 21.00 -12.07
CA GLY A 207 1.04 21.22 -13.52
C GLY A 207 1.13 19.92 -14.34
N PHE A 208 1.07 18.74 -13.71
CA PHE A 208 1.10 17.46 -14.42
C PHE A 208 -0.25 17.11 -15.04
N SER A 209 -0.22 16.30 -16.11
CA SER A 209 -1.44 15.86 -16.80
C SER A 209 -2.17 14.70 -16.09
N ALA A 210 -1.49 13.98 -15.19
CA ALA A 210 -2.06 12.84 -14.47
C ALA A 210 -1.29 12.57 -13.16
N VAL A 211 -1.95 11.89 -12.22
CA VAL A 211 -1.39 11.51 -10.91
C VAL A 211 -1.66 10.03 -10.65
N SER A 212 -0.68 9.34 -10.06
CA SER A 212 -0.86 8.00 -9.51
C SER A 212 -0.79 8.05 -7.99
N LEU A 213 -1.82 7.54 -7.32
CA LEU A 213 -1.90 7.47 -5.85
C LEU A 213 -1.36 6.13 -5.29
N GLN A 214 -0.82 5.26 -6.15
CA GLN A 214 -0.35 3.93 -5.76
C GLN A 214 0.93 3.94 -4.88
N PRO A 215 1.94 4.80 -5.14
CA PRO A 215 3.14 4.83 -4.31
C PRO A 215 2.86 5.28 -2.88
N ASN A 216 3.20 4.44 -1.90
CA ASN A 216 2.90 4.66 -0.47
C ASN A 216 4.03 5.34 0.32
N SER A 217 5.08 5.83 -0.35
CA SER A 217 6.14 6.65 0.23
C SER A 217 6.83 7.48 -0.85
N GLY A 218 7.61 8.50 -0.45
CA GLY A 218 8.40 9.32 -1.38
C GLY A 218 9.37 8.49 -2.23
N ALA A 219 10.14 7.60 -1.60
CA ALA A 219 11.07 6.70 -2.30
C ALA A 219 10.36 5.74 -3.27
N GLN A 220 9.15 5.27 -2.94
CA GLN A 220 8.33 4.48 -3.86
C GLN A 220 7.83 5.34 -5.04
N GLY A 221 7.55 6.62 -4.82
CA GLY A 221 7.21 7.58 -5.86
C GLY A 221 8.37 7.84 -6.82
N GLU A 222 9.59 7.99 -6.30
CA GLU A 222 10.82 8.03 -7.09
C GLU A 222 10.96 6.78 -7.95
N TYR A 223 10.92 5.61 -7.33
CA TYR A 223 11.05 4.35 -8.03
C TYR A 223 9.99 4.17 -9.13
N ALA A 224 8.72 4.46 -8.84
CA ALA A 224 7.64 4.39 -9.82
C ALA A 224 7.84 5.40 -10.97
N GLY A 225 8.27 6.62 -10.68
CA GLY A 225 8.58 7.64 -11.69
C GLY A 225 9.73 7.21 -12.61
N LEU A 226 10.80 6.64 -12.05
CA LEU A 226 11.94 6.14 -12.81
C LEU A 226 11.58 4.90 -13.66
N LEU A 227 10.74 4.00 -13.14
CA LEU A 227 10.19 2.89 -13.94
C LEU A 227 9.32 3.41 -15.08
N THR A 228 8.55 4.48 -14.87
CA THR A 228 7.73 5.11 -15.91
C THR A 228 8.61 5.74 -17.00
N ILE A 229 9.67 6.45 -16.62
CA ILE A 229 10.68 6.98 -17.56
C ILE A 229 11.34 5.85 -18.34
N ARG A 230 11.71 4.75 -17.68
CA ARG A 230 12.29 3.59 -18.33
C ARG A 230 11.32 2.97 -19.34
N ALA A 231 10.05 2.77 -18.96
CA ALA A 231 9.02 2.26 -19.85
C ALA A 231 8.79 3.18 -21.06
N TYR A 232 8.86 4.50 -20.87
CA TYR A 232 8.80 5.48 -21.94
C TYR A 232 9.93 5.30 -22.96
N HIS A 233 11.18 5.16 -22.51
CA HIS A 233 12.32 4.91 -23.41
C HIS A 233 12.20 3.58 -24.14
N LEU A 234 11.81 2.51 -23.44
CA LEU A 234 11.59 1.18 -24.04
C LEU A 234 10.51 1.22 -25.13
N ALA A 235 9.39 1.91 -24.90
CA ALA A 235 8.31 2.03 -25.87
C ALA A 235 8.74 2.77 -27.16
N ARG A 236 9.81 3.56 -27.11
CA ARG A 236 10.40 4.27 -28.25
C ARG A 236 11.56 3.51 -28.92
N GLY A 237 11.92 2.34 -28.40
CA GLY A 237 13.07 1.57 -28.87
C GLY A 237 14.43 2.09 -28.36
N ASP A 238 14.44 3.03 -27.42
CA ASP A 238 15.65 3.60 -26.81
C ASP A 238 16.12 2.74 -25.60
N GLU A 239 16.24 1.42 -25.77
CA GLU A 239 16.48 0.48 -24.65
C GLU A 239 17.81 0.68 -23.92
N GLN A 240 18.78 1.31 -24.59
CA GLN A 240 20.10 1.61 -24.05
C GLN A 240 20.10 2.80 -23.06
N ARG A 241 19.01 3.58 -22.98
CA ARG A 241 18.91 4.75 -22.11
C ARG A 241 18.73 4.32 -20.65
N ASN A 242 19.83 4.29 -19.91
CA ASN A 242 19.86 3.87 -18.51
C ASN A 242 20.73 4.75 -17.60
N ILE A 243 21.25 5.88 -18.08
CA ILE A 243 22.04 6.81 -17.25
C ILE A 243 21.10 7.77 -16.52
N ALA A 244 21.20 7.81 -15.20
CA ALA A 244 20.53 8.79 -14.34
C ALA A 244 21.56 9.81 -13.85
N LEU A 245 21.41 11.07 -14.27
CA LEU A 245 22.17 12.19 -13.73
C LEU A 245 21.57 12.59 -12.38
N ILE A 246 22.39 12.68 -11.34
CA ILE A 246 21.94 13.02 -9.98
C ILE A 246 22.93 14.04 -9.38
N PRO A 247 22.49 15.25 -9.01
CA PRO A 247 23.33 16.21 -8.30
C PRO A 247 23.88 15.64 -7.00
N SER A 248 25.10 16.01 -6.62
CA SER A 248 25.71 15.58 -5.35
C SER A 248 24.95 16.04 -4.11
N SER A 249 24.06 17.03 -4.24
CA SER A 249 23.20 17.55 -3.19
C SER A 249 21.89 16.76 -3.01
N ALA A 250 21.58 15.82 -3.89
CA ALA A 250 20.31 15.08 -3.86
C ALA A 250 20.11 14.28 -2.58
N HIS A 251 18.84 14.05 -2.21
CA HIS A 251 18.52 13.16 -1.10
C HIS A 251 19.02 11.74 -1.37
N GLY A 252 19.39 11.01 -0.32
CA GLY A 252 20.00 9.67 -0.44
C GLY A 252 19.09 8.61 -1.06
N THR A 253 17.78 8.85 -1.10
CA THR A 253 16.81 7.98 -1.78
C THR A 253 16.98 8.03 -3.29
N ASN A 254 17.31 9.19 -3.88
CA ASN A 254 17.42 9.37 -5.33
C ASN A 254 18.38 8.37 -5.99
N PRO A 255 19.67 8.26 -5.58
CA PRO A 255 20.58 7.27 -6.15
C PRO A 255 20.16 5.83 -5.83
N ALA A 256 19.56 5.56 -4.66
CA ALA A 256 19.09 4.23 -4.31
C ALA A 256 17.92 3.79 -5.21
N SER A 257 16.94 4.66 -5.42
CA SER A 257 15.80 4.47 -6.31
C SER A 257 16.24 4.27 -7.77
N ALA A 258 17.23 5.03 -8.24
CA ALA A 258 17.79 4.89 -9.58
C ALA A 258 18.48 3.53 -9.79
N VAL A 259 19.32 3.09 -8.84
CA VAL A 259 19.95 1.77 -8.90
C VAL A 259 18.90 0.66 -8.86
N MET A 260 17.88 0.79 -8.00
CA MET A 260 16.78 -0.17 -7.91
C MET A 260 15.96 -0.24 -9.21
N ALA A 261 15.80 0.88 -9.92
CA ALA A 261 15.17 0.94 -11.25
C ALA A 261 16.06 0.41 -12.38
N GLY A 262 17.26 -0.10 -12.09
CA GLY A 262 18.20 -0.63 -13.07
C GLY A 262 18.98 0.43 -13.84
N MET A 263 19.06 1.66 -13.32
CA MET A 263 19.81 2.76 -13.92
C MET A 263 21.24 2.82 -13.38
N GLN A 264 22.16 3.30 -14.20
CA GLN A 264 23.52 3.65 -13.81
C GLN A 264 23.56 5.12 -13.37
N VAL A 265 23.89 5.36 -12.10
CA VAL A 265 23.99 6.71 -11.54
C VAL A 265 25.29 7.38 -11.98
N VAL A 266 25.16 8.61 -12.48
CA VAL A 266 26.28 9.51 -12.76
C VAL A 266 26.05 10.78 -11.95
N VAL A 267 26.97 11.04 -11.01
CA VAL A 267 26.87 12.20 -10.13
C VAL A 267 27.17 13.48 -10.91
N VAL A 268 26.36 14.51 -10.75
CA VAL A 268 26.60 15.88 -11.25
C VAL A 268 27.09 16.74 -10.09
N LYS A 269 28.09 17.59 -10.33
CA LYS A 269 28.67 18.45 -9.30
C LYS A 269 27.68 19.54 -8.89
N CYS A 270 27.95 20.12 -7.73
CA CYS A 270 27.34 21.37 -7.29
C CYS A 270 28.44 22.44 -7.16
N ASP A 271 28.06 23.71 -7.35
CA ASP A 271 28.95 24.86 -7.12
C ASP A 271 29.17 25.12 -5.61
N GLU A 272 29.99 26.12 -5.27
CA GLU A 272 30.28 26.49 -3.87
C GLU A 272 29.04 27.00 -3.10
N LEU A 273 28.01 27.44 -3.81
CA LEU A 273 26.74 27.91 -3.26
C LEU A 273 25.70 26.77 -3.14
N GLY A 274 26.05 25.57 -3.59
CA GLY A 274 25.21 24.38 -3.51
C GLY A 274 24.19 24.25 -4.65
N ASN A 275 24.30 25.06 -5.71
CA ASN A 275 23.48 24.92 -6.92
C ASN A 275 24.06 23.83 -7.83
N VAL A 276 23.28 23.31 -8.77
CA VAL A 276 23.78 22.38 -9.79
C VAL A 276 24.81 23.09 -10.67
N ASP A 277 25.99 22.48 -10.85
CA ASP A 277 26.99 22.95 -11.80
C ASP A 277 26.48 22.69 -13.24
N VAL A 278 25.98 23.73 -13.88
CA VAL A 278 25.35 23.67 -15.21
C VAL A 278 26.35 23.21 -16.28
N GLU A 279 27.62 23.59 -16.17
CA GLU A 279 28.65 23.19 -17.15
C GLU A 279 29.02 21.71 -16.99
N ASP A 280 29.15 21.24 -15.74
CA ASP A 280 29.35 19.81 -15.46
C ASP A 280 28.14 18.97 -15.88
N LEU A 281 26.91 19.47 -15.67
CA LEU A 281 25.68 18.85 -16.18
C LEU A 281 25.70 18.76 -17.71
N ARG A 282 26.00 19.87 -18.40
CA ARG A 282 26.07 19.94 -19.87
C ARG A 282 27.11 18.96 -20.43
N ALA A 283 28.29 18.91 -19.81
CA ALA A 283 29.34 17.98 -20.21
C ALA A 283 28.91 16.51 -20.04
N LYS A 284 28.26 16.16 -18.92
CA LYS A 284 27.79 14.79 -18.65
C LYS A 284 26.59 14.39 -19.51
N ALA A 285 25.66 15.32 -19.77
CA ALA A 285 24.55 15.10 -20.68
C ALA A 285 25.05 14.82 -22.11
N ALA A 286 26.03 15.58 -22.59
CA ALA A 286 26.67 15.36 -23.88
C ALA A 286 27.48 14.04 -23.91
N GLN A 287 28.25 13.75 -22.87
CA GLN A 287 29.05 12.52 -22.76
C GLN A 287 28.18 11.26 -22.80
N HIS A 288 26.98 11.32 -22.22
CA HIS A 288 26.07 10.18 -22.08
C HIS A 288 24.83 10.30 -22.98
N ALA A 289 24.84 11.14 -24.02
CA ALA A 289 23.65 11.49 -24.79
C ALA A 289 22.88 10.29 -25.39
N ASP A 290 23.61 9.26 -25.82
CA ASP A 290 23.07 8.03 -26.38
C ASP A 290 22.39 7.13 -25.34
N ARG A 291 22.80 7.25 -24.08
CA ARG A 291 22.35 6.44 -22.94
C ARG A 291 21.64 7.25 -21.85
N LEU A 292 21.43 8.55 -22.03
CA LEU A 292 20.82 9.43 -21.04
C LEU A 292 19.35 9.07 -20.87
N SER A 293 18.99 8.58 -19.68
CA SER A 293 17.62 8.26 -19.30
C SER A 293 16.94 9.46 -18.67
N CYS A 294 17.53 10.00 -17.61
CA CYS A 294 16.94 11.14 -16.90
C CYS A 294 17.93 11.92 -16.04
N LEU A 295 17.48 13.11 -15.63
CA LEU A 295 17.99 13.84 -14.48
C LEU A 295 17.02 13.68 -13.31
N MET A 296 17.54 13.43 -12.11
CA MET A 296 16.78 13.59 -10.87
C MET A 296 17.19 14.91 -10.22
N VAL A 297 16.26 15.84 -10.04
CA VAL A 297 16.50 17.15 -9.44
C VAL A 297 15.53 17.41 -8.29
N THR A 298 15.94 18.16 -7.28
CA THR A 298 15.05 18.62 -6.20
C THR A 298 14.89 20.13 -6.36
N TYR A 299 13.65 20.62 -6.38
CA TYR A 299 13.39 22.07 -6.50
C TYR A 299 12.36 22.54 -5.45
N PRO A 300 12.63 23.64 -4.72
CA PRO A 300 13.95 24.23 -4.45
C PRO A 300 14.96 23.17 -3.99
N SER A 301 16.25 23.46 -4.11
CA SER A 301 17.31 22.49 -3.80
C SER A 301 17.25 22.03 -2.34
N THR A 302 17.98 20.97 -2.00
CA THR A 302 18.10 20.48 -0.61
C THR A 302 18.76 21.50 0.34
N HIS A 303 19.41 22.53 -0.21
CA HIS A 303 19.92 23.68 0.53
C HIS A 303 18.85 24.76 0.80
N GLY A 304 17.63 24.61 0.27
CA GLY A 304 16.55 25.59 0.41
C GLY A 304 16.66 26.79 -0.53
N VAL A 305 17.37 26.64 -1.66
CA VAL A 305 17.62 27.72 -2.62
C VAL A 305 16.83 27.48 -3.91
N TYR A 306 16.22 28.55 -4.44
CA TYR A 306 15.61 28.56 -5.77
C TYR A 306 16.68 28.77 -6.83
N GLU A 307 17.02 27.72 -7.56
CA GLU A 307 18.02 27.79 -8.63
C GLU A 307 17.47 28.54 -9.86
N GLU A 308 18.09 29.69 -10.20
CA GLU A 308 17.68 30.51 -11.36
C GLU A 308 17.80 29.74 -12.69
N ALA A 309 18.73 28.78 -12.76
CA ALA A 309 19.03 28.00 -13.95
C ALA A 309 18.13 26.77 -14.16
N ILE A 310 17.09 26.54 -13.34
CA ILE A 310 16.28 25.29 -13.41
C ILE A 310 15.70 25.01 -14.80
N ARG A 311 15.29 26.05 -15.55
CA ARG A 311 14.78 25.90 -16.92
C ARG A 311 15.88 25.56 -17.93
N GLU A 312 17.08 26.07 -17.73
CA GLU A 312 18.24 25.72 -18.54
C GLU A 312 18.65 24.26 -18.28
N ILE A 313 18.70 23.86 -17.01
CA ILE A 313 19.00 22.50 -16.56
C ILE A 313 18.06 21.48 -17.21
N THR A 314 16.74 21.72 -17.15
CA THR A 314 15.76 20.82 -17.79
C THR A 314 15.86 20.84 -19.32
N GLY A 315 16.14 22.02 -19.91
CA GLY A 315 16.39 22.17 -21.35
C GLY A 315 17.56 21.30 -21.84
N ILE A 316 18.71 21.37 -21.17
CA ILE A 316 19.92 20.58 -21.50
C ILE A 316 19.60 19.08 -21.51
N VAL A 317 18.84 18.59 -20.53
CA VAL A 317 18.49 17.16 -20.42
C VAL A 317 17.58 16.74 -21.57
N HIS A 318 16.57 17.55 -21.90
CA HIS A 318 15.66 17.28 -23.01
C HIS A 318 16.36 17.34 -24.38
N GLU A 319 17.32 18.26 -24.58
CA GLU A 319 18.13 18.34 -25.80
C GLU A 319 18.92 17.06 -26.09
N HIS A 320 19.30 16.31 -25.04
CA HIS A 320 20.03 15.05 -25.14
C HIS A 320 19.11 13.81 -25.02
N GLY A 321 17.79 14.00 -25.10
CA GLY A 321 16.79 12.94 -25.12
C GLY A 321 16.51 12.29 -23.76
N GLY A 322 17.01 12.85 -22.66
CA GLY A 322 16.64 12.45 -21.31
C GLY A 322 15.31 13.06 -20.87
N LEU A 323 14.70 12.49 -19.82
CA LEU A 323 13.55 13.09 -19.11
C LEU A 323 13.98 13.69 -17.77
N VAL A 324 13.11 14.46 -17.13
CA VAL A 324 13.39 15.05 -15.82
C VAL A 324 12.43 14.46 -14.78
N TYR A 325 13.01 13.90 -13.73
CA TYR A 325 12.30 13.55 -12.50
C TYR A 325 12.55 14.66 -11.47
N MET A 326 11.50 15.32 -11.01
CA MET A 326 11.59 16.28 -9.91
C MET A 326 11.18 15.62 -8.59
N ASP A 327 12.10 15.56 -7.64
CA ASP A 327 11.81 15.24 -6.25
C ASP A 327 10.97 16.36 -5.62
N GLY A 328 9.74 15.99 -5.24
CA GLY A 328 8.72 16.88 -4.70
C GLY A 328 8.77 17.08 -3.19
N ALA A 329 9.79 16.59 -2.46
CA ALA A 329 9.87 16.75 -1.00
C ALA A 329 9.77 18.21 -0.54
N ASN A 330 10.25 19.15 -1.37
CA ASN A 330 10.26 20.58 -1.10
C ASN A 330 9.04 21.34 -1.69
N MET A 331 7.98 20.63 -2.13
CA MET A 331 6.78 21.26 -2.70
C MET A 331 6.11 22.29 -1.78
N ASN A 332 6.30 22.22 -0.45
CA ASN A 332 5.76 23.23 0.47
C ASN A 332 6.25 24.65 0.17
N ALA A 333 7.39 24.80 -0.50
CA ALA A 333 7.87 26.09 -0.97
C ALA A 333 7.22 26.53 -2.30
N GLN A 334 6.68 25.60 -3.08
CA GLN A 334 6.17 25.86 -4.44
C GLN A 334 4.66 26.07 -4.52
N VAL A 335 3.85 25.36 -3.71
CA VAL A 335 2.38 25.34 -3.85
C VAL A 335 1.80 26.76 -3.86
N GLY A 336 1.13 27.12 -4.96
CA GLY A 336 0.51 28.44 -5.17
C GLY A 336 1.44 29.54 -5.68
N LEU A 337 2.73 29.24 -5.88
CA LEU A 337 3.74 30.16 -6.42
C LEU A 337 4.29 29.68 -7.76
N THR A 338 4.61 28.39 -7.87
CA THR A 338 5.19 27.74 -9.06
C THR A 338 4.63 26.33 -9.24
N SER A 339 4.78 25.75 -10.43
CA SER A 339 4.47 24.35 -10.72
C SER A 339 5.69 23.63 -11.32
N PRO A 340 5.96 22.37 -10.93
CA PRO A 340 6.98 21.53 -11.56
C PRO A 340 6.75 21.20 -13.04
N GLY A 341 5.49 20.97 -13.43
CA GLY A 341 5.07 20.64 -14.78
C GLY A 341 5.14 21.81 -15.74
#